data_AF-A0AA36I426-F1
#
_entry.id   AF-A0AA36I426-F1
#
_cell.length_a   1.000
_cell.length_b   1.000
_cell.length_c   1.000
_cell.angle_alpha   90.00
_cell.angle_beta   90.00
_cell.angle_gamma   90.00
#
_symmetry.space_group_name_H-M   'P 1'
#
loop_
_entity.id
_entity.type
_entity.pdbx_description
1 polymer ?
#
loop_
_entity_poly.entity_id
_entity_poly.type
_entity_poly.pdbx_seq_one_letter_code
_entity_poly.pdbx_strand_id
1 'polypeptide(L)'
;MADLEPAAKRCRREIPFSLQELQKEIAELRANPPPYVSDIGQLTTPSLICDEHGQLKKPEAPEKTGPWDLLLCVSGAEGDEAYGTPCRVNLRFDPDLWPAKLPLVRFRGVFHHALTDDNGAMLMPFYRALPRDERDACTLRLTVQAIHNFLVEPFASWKLPAERLPEKFQRSLDIHRKMNAERLEIIRKYRPQALHADLFRGKWKDEWLEPAFVQARKQNSPEAWRQLVAEHMPGVYSFKLITDAFCDMFLEEVFNFYQSGLPARRPNSMNAYGIILNDIGMEPLIDELQRMLQPLGDLFFPGPGNCWDGHHCFIVRYRSGEDLGLDMHTDDSDVTFNLCLGLDFAGAGLQFCGMTGATDHRKHQMCYKHRKGHCVFHLGRRRHGADDITSGERLNLILWNHSSTYRTSDESEAPEYNAESGPPDAVCVSYTHDRDFGNFKEYPKGKEHFRGRGWCPRKRLEYPGFEPDCESEEEDGHT
;
A
#
# COMPACT_ATOMS: atom_id res chain seq x y z
N MET A 1 27.23 -13.03 -55.61
CA MET A 1 26.15 -12.02 -55.63
C MET A 1 24.85 -12.80 -55.61
N ALA A 2 24.29 -12.98 -54.42
CA ALA A 2 22.94 -13.49 -54.22
C ALA A 2 22.22 -12.36 -53.49
N ASP A 3 21.20 -11.80 -54.14
CA ASP A 3 20.41 -10.69 -53.64
C ASP A 3 19.65 -11.14 -52.38
N LEU A 4 19.97 -10.51 -51.25
CA LEU A 4 19.12 -10.51 -50.07
C LEU A 4 18.11 -9.38 -50.25
N GLU A 5 16.85 -9.74 -50.54
CA GLU A 5 15.75 -8.78 -50.48
C GLU A 5 15.67 -8.16 -49.07
N PRO A 6 15.53 -6.82 -48.95
CA PRO A 6 15.35 -6.19 -47.66
C PRO A 6 13.97 -6.58 -47.11
N ALA A 7 13.96 -7.17 -45.91
CA ALA A 7 12.74 -7.45 -45.17
C ALA A 7 11.85 -6.19 -45.14
N ALA A 8 10.67 -6.29 -45.73
CA ALA A 8 9.68 -5.22 -45.73
C ALA A 8 9.43 -4.78 -44.28
N LYS A 9 9.80 -3.54 -43.95
CA LYS A 9 9.32 -2.86 -42.74
C LYS A 9 7.79 -2.89 -42.82
N ARG A 10 7.16 -3.79 -42.06
CA ARG A 10 5.71 -3.76 -41.82
C ARG A 10 5.41 -2.37 -41.24
N CYS A 11 4.86 -1.49 -42.06
CA CYS A 11 4.30 -0.23 -41.62
C CYS A 11 3.13 -0.60 -40.70
N ARG A 12 3.34 -0.58 -39.38
CA ARG A 12 2.27 -0.79 -38.41
C ARG A 12 1.24 0.30 -38.68
N ARG A 13 0.02 -0.07 -39.06
CA ARG A 13 -1.10 0.88 -39.10
C ARG A 13 -1.28 1.37 -37.67
N GLU A 14 -1.06 2.66 -37.44
CA GLU A 14 -1.45 3.29 -36.18
C GLU A 14 -2.98 3.23 -36.10
N ILE A 15 -3.49 2.45 -35.16
CA ILE A 15 -4.91 2.41 -34.82
C ILE A 15 -5.07 3.47 -33.74
N PRO A 16 -5.76 4.59 -34.01
CA PRO A 16 -5.94 5.65 -33.01
C PRO A 16 -6.82 5.16 -31.87
N PHE A 17 -6.61 5.72 -30.68
CA PHE A 17 -7.50 5.51 -29.54
C PHE A 17 -8.92 5.99 -29.86
N SER A 18 -9.91 5.21 -29.42
CA SER A 18 -11.31 5.63 -29.42
C SER A 18 -11.98 5.22 -28.11
N LEU A 19 -12.42 6.22 -27.32
CA LEU A 19 -13.17 5.98 -26.10
C LEU A 19 -14.46 5.20 -26.36
N GLN A 20 -15.12 5.46 -27.49
CA GLN A 20 -16.33 4.74 -27.90
C GLN A 20 -16.05 3.26 -28.17
N GLU A 21 -14.91 2.95 -28.79
CA GLU A 21 -14.51 1.57 -29.04
C GLU A 21 -14.15 0.85 -27.73
N LEU A 22 -13.40 1.50 -26.83
CA LEU A 22 -13.11 0.92 -25.51
C LEU A 22 -14.40 0.66 -24.71
N GLN A 23 -15.35 1.61 -24.71
CA GLN A 23 -16.65 1.43 -24.07
C GLN A 23 -17.45 0.29 -24.68
N LYS A 24 -17.37 0.12 -26.02
CA LYS A 24 -17.99 -1.00 -26.72
C LYS A 24 -17.37 -2.34 -26.30
N GLU A 25 -16.04 -2.43 -26.25
CA GLU A 25 -15.34 -3.65 -25.79
C GLU A 25 -15.72 -4.01 -24.34
N ILE A 26 -15.85 -3.01 -23.46
CA ILE A 26 -16.31 -3.22 -22.08
C ILE A 26 -17.76 -3.73 -22.05
N ALA A 27 -18.65 -3.15 -22.85
CA ALA A 27 -20.03 -3.60 -22.95
C ALA A 27 -20.14 -5.04 -23.48
N GLU A 28 -19.33 -5.41 -24.47
CA GLU A 28 -19.24 -6.77 -25.00
C GLU A 28 -18.69 -7.76 -23.97
N LEU A 29 -17.67 -7.36 -23.19
CA LEU A 29 -17.15 -8.18 -22.09
C LEU A 29 -18.20 -8.40 -21.00
N ARG A 30 -19.00 -7.37 -20.66
CA ARG A 30 -20.10 -7.50 -19.69
C ARG A 30 -21.27 -8.34 -20.19
N ALA A 31 -21.59 -8.25 -21.48
CA ALA A 31 -22.69 -9.01 -22.08
C ALA A 31 -22.37 -10.51 -22.16
N ASN A 32 -21.10 -10.86 -22.37
CA ASN A 32 -20.63 -12.24 -22.44
C ASN A 32 -19.26 -12.39 -21.74
N PRO A 33 -19.24 -12.40 -20.40
CA PRO A 33 -18.02 -12.54 -19.62
C PRO A 33 -17.54 -14.00 -19.69
N PRO A 34 -16.25 -14.23 -19.98
CA PRO A 34 -15.65 -15.55 -19.79
C PRO A 34 -15.82 -16.04 -18.33
N PRO A 35 -15.84 -17.37 -18.07
CA PRO A 35 -16.08 -17.90 -16.72
C PRO A 35 -15.10 -17.42 -15.65
N TYR A 36 -13.89 -17.04 -16.05
CA TYR A 36 -12.84 -16.53 -15.17
C TYR A 36 -12.88 -15.01 -14.95
N VAL A 37 -13.90 -14.30 -15.47
CA VAL A 37 -14.04 -12.84 -15.35
C VAL A 37 -15.29 -12.49 -14.55
N SER A 38 -15.15 -11.65 -13.53
CA SER A 38 -16.26 -11.12 -12.74
C SER A 38 -16.09 -9.63 -12.42
N ASP A 39 -17.11 -9.03 -11.80
CA ASP A 39 -17.04 -7.70 -11.18
C ASP A 39 -16.50 -6.58 -12.09
N ILE A 40 -16.91 -6.57 -13.36
CA ILE A 40 -16.47 -5.58 -14.34
C ILE A 40 -17.02 -4.20 -13.97
N GLY A 41 -16.18 -3.38 -13.34
CA GLY A 41 -16.48 -2.03 -12.87
C GLY A 41 -16.69 -1.03 -14.00
N GLN A 42 -17.02 0.21 -13.64
CA GLN A 42 -17.13 1.31 -14.60
C GLN A 42 -15.76 1.87 -14.97
N LEU A 43 -15.69 2.50 -16.14
CA LEU A 43 -14.52 3.25 -16.54
C LEU A 43 -14.44 4.53 -15.70
N THR A 44 -13.29 4.76 -15.07
CA THR A 44 -13.03 5.93 -14.23
C THR A 44 -11.79 6.66 -14.69
N THR A 45 -11.60 7.90 -14.25
CA THR A 45 -10.39 8.67 -14.47
C THR A 45 -9.70 8.96 -13.14
N PRO A 46 -8.37 8.82 -13.04
CA PRO A 46 -7.66 9.14 -11.82
C PRO A 46 -7.65 10.66 -11.59
N SER A 47 -7.72 11.10 -10.33
CA SER A 47 -7.66 12.54 -9.97
C SER A 47 -6.25 13.13 -10.05
N LEU A 48 -5.23 12.27 -10.21
CA LEU A 48 -3.82 12.59 -10.34
C LEU A 48 -3.16 11.60 -11.31
N ILE A 49 -2.29 12.10 -12.17
CA ILE A 49 -1.45 11.32 -13.08
C ILE A 49 0.02 11.68 -12.87
N CYS A 50 0.90 10.75 -13.22
CA CYS A 50 2.34 10.98 -13.33
C CYS A 50 2.69 10.94 -14.81
N ASP A 51 3.34 11.99 -15.32
CA ASP A 51 3.76 12.04 -16.71
C ASP A 51 5.08 11.28 -16.96
N GLU A 52 5.50 11.24 -18.22
CA GLU A 52 6.73 10.57 -18.65
C GLU A 52 8.03 11.20 -18.10
N HIS A 53 7.93 12.38 -17.49
CA HIS A 53 9.03 13.08 -16.83
C HIS A 53 8.98 12.93 -15.30
N GLY A 54 8.17 12.01 -14.77
CA GLY A 54 8.05 11.77 -13.34
C GLY A 54 7.28 12.87 -12.59
N GLN A 55 6.59 13.76 -13.29
CA GLN A 55 5.92 14.91 -12.68
C GLN A 55 4.43 14.64 -12.44
N LEU A 56 3.97 14.99 -11.24
CA LEU A 56 2.57 14.86 -10.85
C LEU A 56 1.73 15.98 -11.44
N LYS A 57 0.64 15.60 -12.11
CA LYS A 57 -0.30 16.53 -12.76
C LYS A 57 -1.73 16.14 -12.47
N LYS A 58 -2.59 17.14 -12.31
CA LYS A 58 -4.03 16.93 -12.38
C LYS A 58 -4.42 16.81 -13.85
N PRO A 59 -5.22 15.81 -14.25
CA PRO A 59 -5.62 15.68 -15.64
C PRO A 59 -6.45 16.89 -16.09
N GLU A 60 -6.14 17.43 -17.27
CA GLU A 60 -6.94 18.46 -17.91
C GLU A 60 -8.14 17.82 -18.63
N ALA A 61 -9.36 18.14 -18.22
CA ALA A 61 -10.59 17.57 -18.78
C ALA A 61 -10.61 16.02 -18.84
N PRO A 62 -10.44 15.32 -17.69
CA PRO A 62 -10.22 13.87 -17.63
C PRO A 62 -11.27 13.03 -18.37
N GLU A 63 -12.52 13.49 -18.37
CA GLU A 63 -13.64 12.87 -19.08
C GLU A 63 -13.41 12.71 -20.60
N LYS A 64 -12.51 13.53 -21.17
CA LYS A 64 -12.22 13.60 -22.62
C LYS A 64 -10.84 13.10 -22.98
N THR A 65 -9.88 13.21 -22.06
CA THR A 65 -8.45 13.03 -22.33
C THR A 65 -7.87 11.80 -21.67
N GLY A 66 -8.56 11.17 -20.72
CA GLY A 66 -8.00 10.02 -19.99
C GLY A 66 -6.80 10.41 -19.11
N PRO A 67 -5.95 9.45 -18.73
CA PRO A 67 -6.09 8.01 -18.95
C PRO A 67 -7.34 7.46 -18.26
N TRP A 68 -7.76 6.27 -18.69
CA TRP A 68 -8.93 5.61 -18.13
C TRP A 68 -8.57 4.34 -17.37
N ASP A 69 -9.15 4.15 -16.20
CA ASP A 69 -8.99 2.98 -15.35
C ASP A 69 -10.24 2.11 -15.40
N LEU A 70 -10.05 0.80 -15.57
CA LEU A 70 -11.09 -0.22 -15.47
C LEU A 70 -10.68 -1.25 -14.42
N LEU A 71 -11.44 -1.31 -13.33
CA LEU A 71 -11.33 -2.37 -12.33
C LEU A 71 -12.22 -3.55 -12.73
N LEU A 72 -11.67 -4.75 -12.71
CA LEU A 72 -12.41 -6.01 -12.85
C LEU A 72 -11.75 -7.13 -12.03
N CYS A 73 -12.39 -8.28 -11.94
CA CYS A 73 -11.82 -9.46 -11.34
C CYS A 73 -11.46 -10.51 -12.41
N VAL A 74 -10.30 -11.15 -12.25
CA VAL A 74 -9.82 -12.26 -13.08
C VAL A 74 -9.39 -13.40 -12.18
N SER A 75 -9.86 -14.61 -12.44
CA SER A 75 -9.49 -15.82 -11.69
C SER A 75 -8.52 -16.68 -12.50
N GLY A 76 -7.70 -17.49 -11.82
CA GLY A 76 -6.90 -18.56 -12.41
C GLY A 76 -7.72 -19.81 -12.70
N ALA A 77 -7.11 -20.99 -12.57
CA ALA A 77 -7.79 -22.25 -12.82
C ALA A 77 -8.83 -22.53 -11.72
N GLU A 78 -9.98 -23.10 -12.12
CA GLU A 78 -11.01 -23.51 -11.16
C GLU A 78 -10.43 -24.55 -10.18
N GLY A 79 -10.67 -24.33 -8.89
CA GLY A 79 -10.14 -25.20 -7.82
C GLY A 79 -8.69 -24.93 -7.42
N ASP A 80 -7.97 -24.01 -8.09
CA ASP A 80 -6.62 -23.62 -7.67
C ASP A 80 -6.65 -22.89 -6.32
N GLU A 81 -5.89 -23.39 -5.34
CA GLU A 81 -5.90 -22.87 -3.97
C GLU A 81 -5.27 -21.49 -3.83
N ALA A 82 -4.38 -21.09 -4.75
CA ALA A 82 -3.65 -19.82 -4.66
C ALA A 82 -4.29 -18.73 -5.52
N TYR A 83 -4.72 -19.06 -6.73
CA TYR A 83 -5.17 -18.08 -7.73
C TYR A 83 -6.54 -18.39 -8.32
N GLY A 84 -7.21 -19.46 -7.88
CA GLY A 84 -8.54 -19.85 -8.37
C GLY A 84 -9.66 -18.93 -7.89
N THR A 85 -9.43 -18.12 -6.86
CA THR A 85 -10.37 -17.08 -6.43
C THR A 85 -10.20 -15.79 -7.25
N PRO A 86 -11.27 -15.01 -7.45
CA PRO A 86 -11.22 -13.75 -8.20
C PRO A 86 -10.15 -12.78 -7.67
N CYS A 87 -9.16 -12.47 -8.50
CA CYS A 87 -8.12 -11.48 -8.23
C CYS A 87 -8.54 -10.13 -8.83
N ARG A 88 -8.46 -9.05 -8.04
CA ARG A 88 -8.81 -7.70 -8.51
C ARG A 88 -7.70 -7.15 -9.39
N VAL A 89 -8.05 -6.62 -10.55
CA VAL A 89 -7.11 -6.09 -11.53
C VAL A 89 -7.59 -4.74 -12.05
N ASN A 90 -6.73 -3.74 -11.95
CA ASN A 90 -6.91 -2.45 -12.61
C ASN A 90 -6.18 -2.45 -13.96
N LEU A 91 -6.91 -2.09 -15.01
CA LEU A 91 -6.36 -1.84 -16.34
C LEU A 91 -6.37 -0.33 -16.60
N ARG A 92 -5.20 0.25 -16.85
CA ARG A 92 -5.08 1.67 -17.25
C ARG A 92 -4.83 1.79 -18.75
N PHE A 93 -5.71 2.52 -19.43
CA PHE A 93 -5.67 2.79 -20.86
C PHE A 93 -5.12 4.19 -21.10
N ASP A 94 -4.01 4.25 -21.83
CA ASP A 94 -3.36 5.49 -22.23
C ASP A 94 -4.07 6.08 -23.47
N PRO A 95 -4.40 7.37 -23.47
CA PRO A 95 -5.18 8.01 -24.53
C PRO A 95 -4.43 8.16 -25.86
N ASP A 96 -3.11 8.25 -25.83
CA ASP A 96 -2.30 8.48 -27.03
C ASP A 96 -1.79 7.16 -27.60
N LEU A 97 -1.75 6.13 -26.75
CA LEU A 97 -1.01 4.93 -27.04
C LEU A 97 -1.90 3.68 -27.19
N TRP A 98 -3.09 3.60 -26.59
CA TRP A 98 -4.02 2.47 -26.82
C TRP A 98 -4.77 2.59 -28.17
N PRO A 99 -5.06 1.48 -28.90
CA PRO A 99 -4.73 0.08 -28.64
C PRO A 99 -3.38 -0.40 -29.23
N ALA A 100 -2.58 0.52 -29.77
CA ALA A 100 -1.27 0.18 -30.36
C ALA A 100 -0.24 -0.26 -29.28
N LYS A 101 -0.27 0.41 -28.12
CA LYS A 101 0.44 0.14 -26.87
C LYS A 101 -0.52 -0.50 -25.87
N LEU A 102 0.08 -1.28 -24.97
CA LEU A 102 -0.58 -2.20 -24.06
C LEU A 102 -1.13 -1.42 -22.84
N PRO A 103 -2.23 -1.88 -22.22
CA PRO A 103 -2.74 -1.22 -21.03
C PRO A 103 -1.80 -1.52 -19.87
N LEU A 104 -1.67 -0.62 -18.89
CA LEU A 104 -0.95 -0.98 -17.67
C LEU A 104 -1.84 -1.92 -16.85
N VAL A 105 -1.32 -3.10 -16.53
CA VAL A 105 -2.01 -4.13 -15.74
C VAL A 105 -1.47 -4.11 -14.33
N ARG A 106 -2.33 -3.89 -13.35
CA ARG A 106 -1.98 -3.89 -11.92
C ARG A 106 -2.96 -4.72 -11.11
N PHE A 107 -2.45 -5.68 -10.34
CA PHE A 107 -3.24 -6.37 -9.32
C PHE A 107 -3.50 -5.45 -8.13
N ARG A 108 -4.72 -5.54 -7.59
CA ARG A 108 -5.22 -4.66 -6.53
C ARG A 108 -5.47 -5.47 -5.27
N GLY A 109 -5.19 -4.85 -4.13
CA GLY A 109 -5.30 -5.53 -2.86
C GLY A 109 -4.13 -6.49 -2.60
N VAL A 110 -4.34 -7.43 -1.69
CA VAL A 110 -3.30 -8.40 -1.32
C VAL A 110 -3.20 -9.49 -2.40
N PHE A 111 -2.13 -9.43 -3.18
CA PHE A 111 -1.80 -10.40 -4.20
C PHE A 111 -0.33 -10.83 -4.08
N HIS A 112 -0.09 -12.08 -3.67
CA HIS A 112 1.26 -12.62 -3.55
C HIS A 112 1.65 -13.36 -4.82
N HIS A 113 2.48 -12.75 -5.67
CA HIS A 113 3.06 -13.40 -6.85
C HIS A 113 4.47 -12.89 -7.13
N ALA A 114 5.43 -13.78 -7.42
CA ALA A 114 6.83 -13.39 -7.64
C ALA A 114 7.11 -12.75 -9.02
N LEU A 115 6.06 -12.51 -9.82
CA LEU A 115 6.14 -12.01 -11.21
C LEU A 115 5.36 -10.70 -11.40
N THR A 116 5.10 -10.03 -10.29
CA THR A 116 4.63 -8.65 -10.26
C THR A 116 5.67 -7.83 -9.52
N ASP A 117 5.70 -6.52 -9.75
CA ASP A 117 6.47 -5.62 -8.88
C ASP A 117 5.81 -5.49 -7.49
N ASP A 118 6.46 -4.74 -6.60
CA ASP A 118 5.99 -4.50 -5.23
C ASP A 118 4.67 -3.74 -5.16
N ASN A 119 4.27 -3.08 -6.25
CA ASN A 119 3.01 -2.36 -6.37
C ASN A 119 1.94 -3.17 -7.16
N GLY A 120 2.18 -4.47 -7.38
CA GLY A 120 1.29 -5.37 -8.11
C GLY A 120 1.24 -5.16 -9.62
N ALA A 121 2.13 -4.34 -10.19
CA ALA A 121 2.18 -4.13 -11.63
C ALA A 121 2.80 -5.34 -12.34
N MET A 122 2.27 -5.62 -13.52
CA MET A 122 2.76 -6.71 -14.35
C MET A 122 4.12 -6.37 -14.98
N LEU A 123 5.02 -7.35 -15.05
CA LEU A 123 6.37 -7.15 -15.59
C LEU A 123 6.42 -7.22 -17.12
N MET A 124 7.50 -6.68 -17.71
CA MET A 124 7.72 -6.62 -19.17
C MET A 124 7.54 -7.91 -19.97
N PRO A 125 7.88 -9.11 -19.47
CA PRO A 125 7.67 -10.34 -20.24
C PRO A 125 6.18 -10.62 -20.55
N PHE A 126 5.26 -10.28 -19.66
CA PHE A 126 3.82 -10.36 -19.93
C PHE A 126 3.43 -9.55 -21.18
N TYR A 127 3.87 -8.30 -21.20
CA TYR A 127 3.58 -7.35 -22.28
C TYR A 127 4.15 -7.81 -23.63
N ARG A 128 5.33 -8.45 -23.63
CA ARG A 128 5.93 -9.03 -24.85
C ARG A 128 5.15 -10.24 -25.38
N ALA A 129 4.53 -11.00 -24.49
CA ALA A 129 3.78 -12.20 -24.84
C ALA A 129 2.31 -11.91 -25.20
N LEU A 130 1.82 -10.69 -24.93
CA LEU A 130 0.42 -10.32 -25.10
C LEU A 130 -0.05 -10.54 -26.55
N PRO A 131 -1.15 -11.29 -26.76
CA PRO A 131 -1.66 -11.56 -28.10
C PRO A 131 -2.22 -10.29 -28.74
N ARG A 132 -2.12 -10.23 -30.07
CA ARG A 132 -2.67 -9.18 -30.92
C ARG A 132 -3.65 -9.79 -31.91
N ASP A 133 -4.68 -9.03 -32.28
CA ASP A 133 -5.66 -9.44 -33.28
C ASP A 133 -5.10 -9.32 -34.71
N GLU A 134 -5.94 -9.61 -35.71
CA GLU A 134 -5.59 -9.50 -37.14
C GLU A 134 -5.23 -8.08 -37.60
N ARG A 135 -5.59 -7.06 -36.81
CA ARG A 135 -5.27 -5.64 -37.04
C ARG A 135 -3.94 -5.24 -36.38
N ASP A 136 -3.26 -6.16 -35.70
CA ASP A 136 -2.10 -5.91 -34.82
C ASP A 136 -2.49 -5.09 -33.56
N ALA A 137 -3.78 -5.07 -33.19
CA ALA A 137 -4.28 -4.36 -32.01
C ALA A 137 -4.31 -5.25 -30.77
N CYS A 138 -4.04 -4.66 -29.61
CA CYS A 138 -4.44 -5.27 -28.34
C CYS A 138 -5.93 -4.99 -28.10
N THR A 139 -6.67 -5.97 -27.57
CA THR A 139 -8.07 -5.78 -27.15
C THR A 139 -8.22 -6.07 -25.66
N LEU A 140 -9.28 -5.55 -25.05
CA LEU A 140 -9.64 -5.83 -23.67
C LEU A 140 -9.80 -7.34 -23.45
N ARG A 141 -10.48 -8.04 -24.36
CA ARG A 141 -10.70 -9.49 -24.25
C ARG A 141 -9.39 -10.28 -24.29
N LEU A 142 -8.47 -9.92 -25.19
CA LEU A 142 -7.14 -10.53 -25.29
C LEU A 142 -6.29 -10.24 -24.05
N THR A 143 -6.38 -9.01 -23.52
CA THR A 143 -5.69 -8.61 -22.28
C THR A 143 -6.16 -9.46 -21.10
N VAL A 144 -7.48 -9.56 -20.90
CA VAL A 144 -8.07 -10.30 -19.79
C VAL A 144 -7.80 -11.81 -19.91
N GLN A 145 -7.82 -12.36 -21.13
CA GLN A 145 -7.40 -13.75 -21.38
C GLN A 145 -5.93 -13.97 -21.00
N ALA A 146 -5.04 -13.04 -21.34
CA ALA A 146 -3.62 -13.17 -20.99
C ALA A 146 -3.38 -13.11 -19.48
N ILE A 147 -4.15 -12.30 -18.75
CA ILE A 147 -4.11 -12.25 -17.28
C ILE A 147 -4.56 -13.58 -16.68
N HIS A 148 -5.65 -14.17 -17.19
CA HIS A 148 -6.08 -15.51 -16.79
C HIS A 148 -4.99 -16.56 -17.04
N ASN A 149 -4.42 -16.57 -18.25
CA ASN A 149 -3.35 -17.52 -18.60
C ASN A 149 -2.12 -17.34 -17.71
N PHE A 150 -1.81 -16.10 -17.29
CA PHE A 150 -0.76 -15.80 -16.32
C PHE A 150 -1.04 -16.44 -14.96
N LEU A 151 -2.28 -16.36 -14.47
CA LEU A 151 -2.68 -16.97 -13.20
C LEU A 151 -2.72 -18.50 -13.24
N VAL A 152 -2.91 -19.10 -14.42
CA VAL A 152 -2.94 -20.56 -14.63
C VAL A 152 -1.54 -21.12 -14.83
N GLU A 153 -0.81 -20.59 -15.83
CA GLU A 153 0.52 -21.05 -16.23
C GLU A 153 1.40 -19.85 -16.62
N PRO A 154 2.04 -19.17 -15.65
CA PRO A 154 2.74 -17.91 -15.89
C PRO A 154 3.89 -18.03 -16.91
N PHE A 155 4.62 -19.15 -16.93
CA PHE A 155 5.75 -19.32 -17.86
C PHE A 155 5.33 -19.60 -19.28
N ALA A 156 4.36 -20.50 -19.46
CA ALA A 156 3.82 -20.82 -20.77
C ALA A 156 3.14 -19.59 -21.38
N SER A 157 2.35 -18.85 -20.57
CA SER A 157 1.72 -17.61 -21.00
C SER A 157 2.72 -16.52 -21.37
N TRP A 158 3.86 -16.43 -20.66
CA TRP A 158 4.92 -15.47 -20.97
C TRP A 158 5.90 -15.95 -22.06
N LYS A 159 5.69 -17.14 -22.64
CA LYS A 159 6.58 -17.77 -23.64
C LYS A 159 8.02 -17.88 -23.14
N LEU A 160 8.19 -18.09 -21.83
CA LEU A 160 9.49 -18.32 -21.21
C LEU A 160 9.79 -19.82 -21.18
N PRO A 161 11.03 -20.24 -21.49
CA PRO A 161 11.40 -21.65 -21.43
C PRO A 161 11.40 -22.14 -19.98
N ALA A 162 10.45 -23.01 -19.63
CA ALA A 162 10.31 -23.57 -18.27
C ALA A 162 11.55 -24.37 -17.83
N GLU A 163 12.29 -24.93 -18.78
CA GLU A 163 13.46 -25.80 -18.57
C GLU A 163 14.73 -25.05 -18.10
N ARG A 164 14.67 -23.72 -17.92
CA ARG A 164 15.85 -22.88 -17.63
C ARG A 164 15.67 -21.89 -16.47
N LEU A 165 14.76 -22.17 -15.54
CA LEU A 165 14.55 -21.27 -14.41
C LEU A 165 15.63 -21.48 -13.35
N PRO A 166 16.37 -20.43 -12.94
CA PRO A 166 17.28 -20.52 -11.81
C PRO A 166 16.53 -20.98 -10.55
N GLU A 167 17.12 -21.87 -9.76
CA GLU A 167 16.50 -22.45 -8.56
C GLU A 167 15.97 -21.38 -7.59
N LYS A 168 16.72 -20.28 -7.41
CA LYS A 168 16.29 -19.14 -6.59
C LYS A 168 14.95 -18.54 -7.04
N PHE A 169 14.71 -18.52 -8.35
CA PHE A 169 13.51 -17.95 -8.94
C PHE A 169 12.30 -18.87 -8.76
N GLN A 170 12.49 -20.18 -8.98
CA GLN A 170 11.48 -21.19 -8.69
C GLN A 170 11.07 -21.15 -7.22
N ARG A 171 12.06 -21.08 -6.31
CA ARG A 171 11.80 -20.95 -4.87
C ARG A 171 10.98 -19.71 -4.53
N SER A 172 11.25 -18.57 -5.18
CA SER A 172 10.46 -17.34 -4.98
C SER A 172 9.00 -17.54 -5.37
N LEU A 173 8.74 -18.20 -6.50
CA LEU A 173 7.38 -18.51 -6.95
C LEU A 173 6.64 -19.41 -5.98
N ASP A 174 7.29 -20.48 -5.53
CA ASP A 174 6.69 -21.44 -4.60
C ASP A 174 6.36 -20.76 -3.26
N ILE A 175 7.23 -19.87 -2.78
CA ILE A 175 6.99 -19.07 -1.56
C ILE A 175 5.76 -18.18 -1.74
N HIS A 176 5.70 -17.38 -2.80
CA HIS A 176 4.59 -16.44 -3.01
C HIS A 176 3.26 -17.16 -3.23
N ARG A 177 3.26 -18.24 -4.02
CA ARG A 177 2.07 -19.09 -4.23
C ARG A 177 1.58 -19.68 -2.91
N LYS A 178 2.50 -20.21 -2.09
CA LYS A 178 2.17 -20.73 -0.76
C LYS A 178 1.60 -19.64 0.15
N MET A 179 2.20 -18.46 0.16
CA MET A 179 1.69 -17.33 0.94
C MET A 179 0.25 -16.95 0.55
N ASN A 180 -0.07 -16.95 -0.75
CA ASN A 180 -1.43 -16.64 -1.20
C ASN A 180 -2.42 -17.75 -0.81
N ALA A 181 -2.06 -19.02 -1.01
CA ALA A 181 -2.89 -20.17 -0.65
C ALA A 181 -3.16 -20.22 0.87
N GLU A 182 -2.12 -20.04 1.70
CA GLU A 182 -2.26 -20.01 3.16
C GLU A 182 -3.17 -18.87 3.61
N ARG A 183 -3.05 -17.68 3.02
CA ARG A 183 -3.94 -16.55 3.30
C ARG A 183 -5.40 -16.91 2.97
N LEU A 184 -5.67 -17.41 1.77
CA LEU A 184 -7.04 -17.77 1.36
C LEU A 184 -7.63 -18.88 2.25
N GLU A 185 -6.81 -19.83 2.68
CA GLU A 185 -7.22 -20.89 3.60
C GLU A 185 -7.56 -20.35 5.00
N ILE A 186 -6.79 -19.38 5.52
CA ILE A 186 -7.11 -18.68 6.78
C ILE A 186 -8.47 -18.00 6.66
N ILE A 187 -8.69 -17.23 5.59
CA ILE A 187 -9.97 -16.54 5.34
C ILE A 187 -11.13 -17.54 5.30
N ARG A 188 -10.94 -18.65 4.58
CA ARG A 188 -11.97 -19.70 4.44
C ARG A 188 -12.30 -20.36 5.78
N LYS A 189 -11.30 -20.68 6.60
CA LYS A 189 -11.48 -21.28 7.93
C LYS A 189 -12.07 -20.32 8.94
N TYR A 190 -11.71 -19.04 8.88
CA TYR A 190 -12.15 -18.07 9.86
C TYR A 190 -13.59 -17.59 9.61
N ARG A 191 -13.98 -17.40 8.35
CA ARG A 191 -15.32 -16.91 7.96
C ARG A 191 -16.50 -17.56 8.73
N PRO A 192 -16.61 -18.89 8.89
CA PRO A 192 -17.72 -19.50 9.64
C PRO A 192 -17.66 -19.28 11.17
N GLN A 193 -16.53 -18.81 11.70
CA GLN A 193 -16.29 -18.54 13.13
C GLN A 193 -16.48 -17.06 13.48
N ALA A 194 -16.66 -16.18 12.50
CA ALA A 194 -16.81 -14.74 12.71
C ALA A 194 -18.07 -14.42 13.54
N LEU A 195 -17.93 -13.54 14.52
CA LEU A 195 -19.05 -13.09 15.37
C LEU A 195 -19.86 -12.01 14.65
N HIS A 196 -19.15 -11.11 13.96
CA HIS A 196 -19.72 -9.94 13.32
C HIS A 196 -19.57 -10.03 11.80
N ALA A 197 -20.40 -10.87 11.18
CA ALA A 197 -20.35 -11.15 9.74
C ALA A 197 -20.42 -9.90 8.83
N ASP A 198 -21.01 -8.80 9.31
CA ASP A 198 -21.07 -7.55 8.56
C ASP A 198 -19.69 -6.91 8.32
N LEU A 199 -18.70 -7.16 9.18
CA LEU A 199 -17.32 -6.68 9.02
C LEU A 199 -16.62 -7.27 7.78
N PHE A 200 -17.15 -8.35 7.20
CA PHE A 200 -16.56 -9.03 6.05
C PHE A 200 -17.28 -8.71 4.73
N ARG A 201 -18.32 -7.86 4.77
CA ARG A 201 -19.18 -7.54 3.61
C ARG A 201 -18.72 -6.31 2.83
N GLY A 202 -17.77 -5.54 3.36
CA GLY A 202 -17.26 -4.32 2.72
C GLY A 202 -18.25 -3.15 2.71
N LYS A 203 -19.15 -3.08 3.69
CA LYS A 203 -20.13 -1.99 3.82
C LYS A 203 -20.15 -1.45 5.22
N TRP A 204 -19.67 -0.21 5.37
CA TRP A 204 -19.76 0.52 6.63
C TRP A 204 -21.18 1.00 6.88
N LYS A 205 -21.63 0.89 8.15
CA LYS A 205 -22.91 1.45 8.59
C LYS A 205 -22.68 2.83 9.20
N ASP A 206 -23.58 3.79 8.94
CA ASP A 206 -23.49 5.14 9.51
C ASP A 206 -23.44 5.11 11.05
N GLU A 207 -24.10 4.14 11.70
CA GLU A 207 -24.11 3.96 13.17
C GLU A 207 -22.74 3.54 13.77
N TRP A 208 -21.82 3.06 12.94
CA TRP A 208 -20.46 2.73 13.35
C TRP A 208 -19.53 3.94 13.36
N LEU A 209 -19.92 5.00 12.65
CA LEU A 209 -19.14 6.20 12.42
C LEU A 209 -19.57 7.32 13.36
N GLU A 210 -18.64 8.18 13.74
CA GLU A 210 -18.97 9.36 14.53
C GLU A 210 -19.89 10.30 13.71
N PRO A 211 -20.98 10.86 14.30
CA PRO A 211 -21.93 11.70 13.58
C PRO A 211 -21.30 12.88 12.82
N ALA A 212 -20.26 13.51 13.37
CA ALA A 212 -19.54 14.59 12.71
C ALA A 212 -18.84 14.12 11.43
N PHE A 213 -18.26 12.92 11.42
CA PHE A 213 -17.65 12.32 10.24
C PHE A 213 -18.70 11.98 9.18
N VAL A 214 -19.84 11.41 9.59
CA VAL A 214 -20.97 11.14 8.68
C VAL A 214 -21.49 12.43 8.05
N GLN A 215 -21.60 13.51 8.82
CA GLN A 215 -22.01 14.81 8.32
C GLN A 215 -20.99 15.39 7.32
N ALA A 216 -19.70 15.33 7.63
CA ALA A 216 -18.64 15.79 6.73
C ALA A 216 -18.66 15.00 5.40
N ARG A 217 -18.89 13.69 5.44
CA ARG A 217 -19.07 12.85 4.24
C ARG A 217 -20.29 13.22 3.41
N LYS A 218 -21.42 13.56 4.05
CA LYS A 218 -22.65 13.96 3.35
C LYS A 218 -22.48 15.31 2.64
N GLN A 219 -21.74 16.23 3.26
CA GLN A 219 -21.45 17.54 2.67
C GLN A 219 -20.34 17.45 1.60
N ASN A 220 -19.34 16.61 1.84
CA ASN A 220 -18.18 16.36 1.00
C ASN A 220 -17.52 17.64 0.45
N SER A 221 -17.42 18.68 1.26
CA SER A 221 -16.75 19.94 0.91
C SER A 221 -15.44 20.10 1.68
N PRO A 222 -14.45 20.84 1.12
CA PRO A 222 -13.22 21.15 1.83
C PRO A 222 -13.44 21.79 3.22
N GLU A 223 -14.47 22.63 3.35
CA GLU A 223 -14.81 23.31 4.61
C GLU A 223 -15.31 22.32 5.66
N ALA A 224 -16.17 21.38 5.26
CA ALA A 224 -16.69 20.34 6.16
C ALA A 224 -15.55 19.45 6.70
N TRP A 225 -14.63 19.06 5.82
CA TRP A 225 -13.46 18.27 6.20
C TRP A 225 -12.49 19.04 7.11
N ARG A 226 -12.27 20.34 6.87
CA ARG A 226 -11.45 21.18 7.76
C ARG A 226 -12.07 21.37 9.14
N GLN A 227 -13.39 21.51 9.22
CA GLN A 227 -14.10 21.65 10.51
C GLN A 227 -14.07 20.37 11.34
N LEU A 228 -13.97 19.20 10.69
CA LEU A 228 -13.89 17.90 11.37
C LEU A 228 -12.55 17.67 12.08
N VAL A 229 -11.44 18.13 11.48
CA VAL A 229 -10.09 17.78 11.94
C VAL A 229 -9.50 18.84 12.86
N ALA A 230 -8.75 18.37 13.86
CA ALA A 230 -7.86 19.19 14.66
C ALA A 230 -6.42 19.04 14.12
N GLU A 231 -5.79 20.16 13.77
CA GLU A 231 -4.36 20.21 13.44
C GLU A 231 -3.55 20.36 14.73
N HIS A 232 -2.57 19.48 14.93
CA HIS A 232 -1.67 19.51 16.09
C HIS A 232 -0.34 20.20 15.78
N MET A 233 0.12 20.02 14.55
CA MET A 233 1.30 20.63 13.96
C MET A 233 1.19 20.46 12.42
N PRO A 234 1.96 21.21 11.62
CA PRO A 234 1.91 21.10 10.17
C PRO A 234 2.03 19.66 9.67
N GLY A 235 0.97 19.16 9.03
CA GLY A 235 0.91 17.80 8.48
C GLY A 235 0.60 16.69 9.48
N VAL A 236 0.18 16.99 10.71
CA VAL A 236 -0.33 16.02 11.68
C VAL A 236 -1.69 16.46 12.19
N TYR A 237 -2.69 15.64 11.89
CA TYR A 237 -4.10 15.96 12.12
C TYR A 237 -4.78 14.82 12.88
N SER A 238 -5.88 15.12 13.58
CA SER A 238 -6.69 14.08 14.20
C SER A 238 -8.17 14.40 14.20
N PHE A 239 -9.01 13.37 14.27
CA PHE A 239 -10.46 13.49 14.41
C PHE A 239 -11.04 12.22 15.03
N LYS A 240 -12.26 12.28 15.53
CA LYS A 240 -12.99 11.09 15.97
C LYS A 240 -13.70 10.46 14.77
N LEU A 241 -13.37 9.20 14.49
CA LEU A 241 -13.80 8.49 13.28
C LEU A 241 -14.94 7.51 13.56
N ILE A 242 -14.78 6.68 14.59
CA ILE A 242 -15.72 5.61 14.95
C ILE A 242 -16.32 5.84 16.33
N THR A 243 -17.49 5.25 16.55
CA THR A 243 -18.17 5.25 17.84
C THR A 243 -17.53 4.25 18.81
N ASP A 244 -17.69 4.48 20.11
CA ASP A 244 -17.17 3.58 21.13
C ASP A 244 -17.81 2.18 21.03
N ALA A 245 -19.08 2.12 20.64
CA ALA A 245 -19.81 0.87 20.39
C ALA A 245 -19.21 0.07 19.23
N PHE A 246 -18.77 0.74 18.15
CA PHE A 246 -18.06 0.07 17.08
C PHE A 246 -16.68 -0.41 17.54
N CYS A 247 -15.92 0.39 18.31
CA CYS A 247 -14.66 -0.06 18.89
C CYS A 247 -14.83 -1.37 19.67
N ASP A 248 -15.86 -1.46 20.53
CA ASP A 248 -16.09 -2.64 21.36
C ASP A 248 -16.48 -3.87 20.52
N MET A 249 -17.40 -3.69 19.56
CA MET A 249 -17.79 -4.75 18.62
C MET A 249 -16.60 -5.23 17.75
N PHE A 250 -15.77 -4.30 17.28
CA PHE A 250 -14.61 -4.62 16.46
C PHE A 250 -13.52 -5.33 17.28
N LEU A 251 -13.28 -4.91 18.52
CA LEU A 251 -12.36 -5.59 19.44
C LEU A 251 -12.83 -7.01 19.76
N GLU A 252 -14.14 -7.22 19.93
CA GLU A 252 -14.71 -8.56 20.11
C GLU A 252 -14.35 -9.49 18.95
N GLU A 253 -14.49 -9.02 17.71
CA GLU A 253 -14.09 -9.79 16.52
C GLU A 253 -12.58 -10.06 16.47
N VAL A 254 -11.76 -9.05 16.80
CA VAL A 254 -10.29 -9.19 16.84
C VAL A 254 -9.86 -10.25 17.87
N PHE A 255 -10.47 -10.24 19.06
CA PHE A 255 -10.19 -11.25 20.08
C PHE A 255 -10.74 -12.62 19.72
N ASN A 256 -11.88 -12.70 19.02
CA ASN A 256 -12.39 -13.95 18.47
C ASN A 256 -11.42 -14.58 17.47
N PHE A 257 -10.79 -13.77 16.60
CA PHE A 257 -9.74 -14.27 15.71
C PHE A 257 -8.56 -14.87 16.50
N TYR A 258 -8.08 -14.19 17.54
CA TYR A 258 -7.02 -14.74 18.39
C TYR A 258 -7.44 -16.06 19.06
N GLN A 259 -8.69 -16.17 19.51
CA GLN A 259 -9.21 -17.39 20.15
C GLN A 259 -9.37 -18.57 19.18
N SER A 260 -9.55 -18.30 17.88
CA SER A 260 -9.67 -19.35 16.85
C SER A 260 -8.41 -20.22 16.70
N GLY A 261 -7.25 -19.73 17.15
CA GLY A 261 -5.96 -20.41 17.01
C GLY A 261 -5.41 -20.44 15.58
N LEU A 262 -6.07 -19.76 14.63
CA LEU A 262 -5.55 -19.58 13.28
C LEU A 262 -4.30 -18.68 13.31
N PRO A 263 -3.33 -18.91 12.40
CA PRO A 263 -2.08 -18.15 12.40
C PRO A 263 -2.33 -16.68 12.05
N ALA A 264 -1.78 -15.78 12.87
CA ALA A 264 -1.68 -14.36 12.57
C ALA A 264 -0.26 -14.05 12.07
N ARG A 265 -0.13 -13.53 10.84
CA ARG A 265 1.17 -13.02 10.36
C ARG A 265 1.54 -11.76 11.14
N ARG A 266 2.86 -11.55 11.30
CA ARG A 266 3.37 -10.32 11.91
C ARG A 266 2.90 -9.11 11.09
N PRO A 267 2.44 -8.02 11.73
CA PRO A 267 1.93 -6.85 11.01
C PRO A 267 2.95 -6.19 10.10
N ASN A 268 4.19 -6.05 10.57
CA ASN A 268 5.32 -5.49 9.84
C ASN A 268 6.64 -5.98 10.49
N SER A 269 7.77 -5.47 10.02
CA SER A 269 9.11 -5.85 10.51
C SER A 269 9.37 -5.44 11.96
N MET A 270 8.73 -4.38 12.45
CA MET A 270 8.96 -3.78 13.78
C MET A 270 7.96 -4.26 14.85
N ASN A 271 6.71 -4.52 14.48
CA ASN A 271 5.69 -5.07 15.39
C ASN A 271 5.75 -6.61 15.41
N ALA A 272 5.80 -7.19 16.60
CA ALA A 272 5.77 -8.64 16.80
C ALA A 272 4.33 -9.16 16.93
N TYR A 273 3.41 -8.34 17.45
CA TYR A 273 2.05 -8.76 17.79
C TYR A 273 0.97 -7.90 17.13
N GLY A 274 -0.01 -8.59 16.54
CA GLY A 274 -1.08 -7.94 15.79
C GLY A 274 -1.76 -8.87 14.80
N ILE A 275 -2.63 -8.31 13.95
CA ILE A 275 -3.34 -9.03 12.89
C ILE A 275 -3.37 -8.15 11.65
N ILE A 276 -3.03 -8.70 10.49
CA ILE A 276 -3.26 -8.06 9.19
C ILE A 276 -4.72 -8.31 8.81
N LEU A 277 -5.54 -7.27 8.73
CA LEU A 277 -7.00 -7.41 8.54
C LEU A 277 -7.34 -8.00 7.17
N ASN A 278 -6.52 -7.70 6.17
CA ASN A 278 -6.66 -8.26 4.84
C ASN A 278 -6.46 -9.78 4.85
N ASP A 279 -5.64 -10.33 5.75
CA ASP A 279 -5.35 -11.76 5.81
C ASP A 279 -6.45 -12.59 6.46
N ILE A 280 -7.38 -11.93 7.17
CA ILE A 280 -8.50 -12.60 7.83
C ILE A 280 -9.83 -12.36 7.09
N GLY A 281 -9.78 -11.67 5.95
CA GLY A 281 -10.92 -11.50 5.04
C GLY A 281 -11.67 -10.18 5.19
N MET A 282 -11.12 -9.22 5.93
CA MET A 282 -11.72 -7.89 6.11
C MET A 282 -11.26 -6.87 5.05
N GLU A 283 -10.51 -7.30 4.03
CA GLU A 283 -10.03 -6.43 2.96
C GLU A 283 -11.14 -5.55 2.32
N PRO A 284 -12.36 -6.06 2.01
CA PRO A 284 -13.44 -5.22 1.50
C PRO A 284 -13.88 -4.10 2.46
N LEU A 285 -13.83 -4.33 3.78
CA LEU A 285 -14.16 -3.32 4.78
C LEU A 285 -13.12 -2.19 4.76
N ILE A 286 -11.85 -2.57 4.61
CA ILE A 286 -10.75 -1.61 4.56
C ILE A 286 -10.73 -0.84 3.24
N ASP A 287 -11.07 -1.47 2.12
CA ASP A 287 -11.23 -0.77 0.84
C ASP A 287 -12.26 0.36 0.95
N GLU A 288 -13.42 0.07 1.56
CA GLU A 288 -14.45 1.08 1.78
C GLU A 288 -13.99 2.15 2.79
N LEU A 289 -13.24 1.78 3.83
CA LEU A 289 -12.66 2.74 4.76
C LEU A 289 -11.68 3.69 4.07
N GLN A 290 -10.74 3.18 3.27
CA GLN A 290 -9.80 3.99 2.49
C GLN A 290 -10.57 4.96 1.57
N ARG A 291 -11.61 4.48 0.89
CA ARG A 291 -12.47 5.33 0.04
C ARG A 291 -13.18 6.43 0.82
N MET A 292 -13.65 6.15 2.04
CA MET A 292 -14.26 7.18 2.91
C MET A 292 -13.24 8.22 3.40
N LEU A 293 -11.97 7.85 3.52
CA LEU A 293 -10.88 8.71 3.99
C LEU A 293 -10.18 9.48 2.86
N GLN A 294 -10.31 9.06 1.60
CA GLN A 294 -9.70 9.69 0.42
C GLN A 294 -9.83 11.23 0.38
N PRO A 295 -10.99 11.84 0.70
CA PRO A 295 -11.11 13.30 0.67
C PRO A 295 -10.19 14.03 1.66
N LEU A 296 -9.81 13.39 2.78
CA LEU A 296 -8.83 13.95 3.72
C LEU A 296 -7.42 13.92 3.12
N GLY A 297 -7.05 12.83 2.45
CA GLY A 297 -5.79 12.74 1.71
C GLY A 297 -5.69 13.82 0.63
N ASP A 298 -6.73 13.93 -0.20
CA ASP A 298 -6.79 14.89 -1.29
C ASP A 298 -6.61 16.34 -0.83
N LEU A 299 -7.14 16.64 0.36
CA LEU A 299 -7.18 17.99 0.91
C LEU A 299 -5.91 18.37 1.67
N PHE A 300 -5.40 17.47 2.51
CA PHE A 300 -4.33 17.77 3.46
C PHE A 300 -2.94 17.35 2.96
N PHE A 301 -2.86 16.45 1.98
CA PHE A 301 -1.60 15.96 1.42
C PHE A 301 -1.64 15.87 -0.12
N PRO A 302 -1.74 16.99 -0.85
CA PRO A 302 -1.69 16.98 -2.30
C PRO A 302 -0.44 16.25 -2.82
N GLY A 303 -0.61 15.31 -3.76
CA GLY A 303 0.42 14.36 -4.17
C GLY A 303 0.26 13.02 -3.42
N PRO A 304 0.93 12.81 -2.27
CA PRO A 304 0.90 11.54 -1.52
C PRO A 304 -0.50 11.09 -1.09
N GLY A 305 -1.41 12.04 -0.89
CA GLY A 305 -2.78 11.82 -0.43
C GLY A 305 -3.79 11.56 -1.54
N ASN A 306 -3.40 11.62 -2.82
CA ASN A 306 -4.31 11.49 -3.95
C ASN A 306 -4.30 10.09 -4.57
N CYS A 307 -5.45 9.68 -5.12
CA CYS A 307 -5.60 8.42 -5.86
C CYS A 307 -5.09 7.21 -5.07
N TRP A 308 -5.49 7.04 -3.81
CA TRP A 308 -5.09 5.83 -3.09
C TRP A 308 -5.75 4.60 -3.68
N ASP A 309 -4.92 3.57 -3.74
CA ASP A 309 -5.13 2.50 -4.66
C ASP A 309 -4.48 1.18 -4.16
N GLY A 310 -3.59 1.26 -3.19
CA GLY A 310 -3.18 0.17 -2.32
C GLY A 310 -3.35 0.53 -0.85
N HIS A 311 -3.50 -0.50 -0.01
CA HIS A 311 -3.37 -0.34 1.43
C HIS A 311 -2.74 -1.55 2.09
N HIS A 312 -2.12 -1.29 3.24
CA HIS A 312 -1.78 -2.29 4.23
C HIS A 312 -2.44 -1.91 5.56
N CYS A 313 -3.36 -2.74 6.03
CA CYS A 313 -4.12 -2.47 7.25
C CYS A 313 -3.98 -3.58 8.28
N PHE A 314 -3.58 -3.18 9.48
CA PHE A 314 -3.24 -4.09 10.54
C PHE A 314 -3.55 -3.53 11.92
N ILE A 315 -3.77 -4.44 12.86
CA ILE A 315 -3.86 -4.17 14.29
C ILE A 315 -2.48 -4.30 14.88
N VAL A 316 -2.08 -3.36 15.73
CA VAL A 316 -0.94 -3.49 16.64
C VAL A 316 -1.45 -3.64 18.06
N ARG A 317 -0.81 -4.53 18.83
CA ARG A 317 -1.12 -4.75 20.24
C ARG A 317 0.09 -4.43 21.11
N TYR A 318 -0.14 -3.60 22.13
CA TYR A 318 0.83 -3.32 23.17
C TYR A 318 0.32 -3.85 24.50
N ARG A 319 1.12 -4.70 25.17
CA ARG A 319 0.81 -5.24 26.51
C ARG A 319 2.06 -5.76 27.21
N SER A 320 1.98 -5.91 28.54
CA SER A 320 3.06 -6.51 29.32
C SER A 320 3.42 -7.92 28.81
N GLY A 321 4.72 -8.18 28.63
CA GLY A 321 5.25 -9.44 28.08
C GLY A 321 5.27 -9.51 26.55
N GLU A 322 4.77 -8.49 25.86
CA GLU A 322 4.83 -8.34 24.41
C GLU A 322 5.56 -7.02 24.03
N ASP A 323 5.16 -6.39 22.92
CA ASP A 323 5.61 -5.04 22.58
C ASP A 323 5.02 -4.04 23.58
N LEU A 324 5.84 -3.13 24.11
CA LEU A 324 5.40 -2.05 25.01
C LEU A 324 5.23 -0.72 24.27
N GLY A 325 6.10 -0.48 23.30
CA GLY A 325 6.16 0.69 22.44
C GLY A 325 6.80 0.33 21.11
N LEU A 326 7.18 1.33 20.32
CA LEU A 326 7.76 1.14 18.99
C LEU A 326 8.86 2.18 18.76
N ASP A 327 10.04 1.72 18.32
CA ASP A 327 11.21 2.58 18.08
C ASP A 327 10.93 3.67 17.03
N MET A 328 11.76 4.69 16.96
CA MET A 328 11.64 5.77 15.97
C MET A 328 11.80 5.24 14.54
N HIS A 329 10.85 5.57 13.67
CA HIS A 329 10.78 5.09 12.29
C HIS A 329 10.00 6.04 11.38
N THR A 330 9.90 5.64 10.12
CA THR A 330 8.95 6.14 9.14
C THR A 330 8.13 4.96 8.65
N ASP A 331 6.91 5.23 8.20
CA ASP A 331 6.07 4.19 7.63
C ASP A 331 6.40 3.95 6.16
N ASP A 332 6.22 2.71 5.70
CA ASP A 332 6.09 2.40 4.27
C ASP A 332 4.66 2.73 3.81
N SER A 333 4.33 4.02 3.84
CA SER A 333 3.05 4.55 3.40
C SER A 333 3.23 5.93 2.80
N ASP A 334 2.30 6.32 1.94
CA ASP A 334 2.25 7.71 1.48
C ASP A 334 1.54 8.56 2.56
N VAL A 335 0.43 8.03 3.09
CA VAL A 335 -0.30 8.57 4.24
C VAL A 335 -0.70 7.46 5.21
N THR A 336 -0.40 7.64 6.49
CA THR A 336 -0.79 6.75 7.58
C THR A 336 -2.01 7.30 8.31
N PHE A 337 -2.98 6.43 8.57
CA PHE A 337 -4.04 6.64 9.55
C PHE A 337 -3.83 5.68 10.72
N ASN A 338 -3.82 6.21 11.94
CA ASN A 338 -3.61 5.45 13.18
C ASN A 338 -4.78 5.69 14.13
N LEU A 339 -5.65 4.69 14.21
CA LEU A 339 -6.90 4.69 14.95
C LEU A 339 -6.77 3.95 16.28
N CYS A 340 -6.97 4.63 17.39
CA CYS A 340 -6.97 3.98 18.70
C CYS A 340 -8.31 3.27 18.96
N LEU A 341 -8.27 1.95 19.14
CA LEU A 341 -9.46 1.13 19.42
C LEU A 341 -9.83 1.11 20.90
N GLY A 342 -8.91 1.53 21.78
CA GLY A 342 -9.15 1.66 23.22
C GLY A 342 -8.52 0.53 24.01
N LEU A 343 -9.33 -0.09 24.89
CA LEU A 343 -8.94 -0.82 26.10
C LEU A 343 -8.40 0.09 27.22
N ASP A 344 -8.05 -0.52 28.35
CA ASP A 344 -7.51 0.18 29.51
C ASP A 344 -5.98 0.22 29.43
N PHE A 345 -5.41 1.40 29.26
CA PHE A 345 -3.95 1.61 29.24
C PHE A 345 -3.54 2.98 29.78
N ALA A 346 -2.27 3.10 30.17
CA ALA A 346 -1.62 4.36 30.50
C ALA A 346 -0.28 4.52 29.76
N GLY A 347 0.17 5.76 29.57
CA GLY A 347 1.39 6.07 28.81
C GLY A 347 1.14 6.14 27.30
N ALA A 348 2.07 5.58 26.51
CA ALA A 348 1.88 5.34 25.08
C ALA A 348 1.75 6.59 24.19
N GLY A 349 2.52 7.65 24.50
CA GLY A 349 2.61 8.85 23.67
C GLY A 349 3.12 8.54 22.27
N LEU A 350 2.48 9.09 21.25
CA LEU A 350 2.95 9.03 19.87
C LEU A 350 3.82 10.26 19.60
N GLN A 351 5.13 10.04 19.51
CA GLN A 351 6.13 11.07 19.37
C GLN A 351 6.33 11.40 17.90
N PHE A 352 6.21 12.67 17.52
CA PHE A 352 6.45 13.17 16.18
C PHE A 352 7.72 14.03 16.14
N CYS A 353 8.57 13.74 15.15
CA CYS A 353 9.77 14.49 14.84
C CYS A 353 9.63 15.16 13.45
N GLY A 354 10.72 15.72 12.91
CA GLY A 354 10.70 16.36 11.59
C GLY A 354 10.42 15.41 10.42
N MET A 355 10.24 15.98 9.23
CA MET A 355 10.07 15.21 8.00
C MET A 355 11.40 14.61 7.56
N THR A 356 11.41 13.36 7.12
CA THR A 356 12.61 12.72 6.58
C THR A 356 13.27 13.60 5.51
N GLY A 357 14.57 13.83 5.64
CA GLY A 357 15.36 14.67 4.73
C GLY A 357 15.35 16.17 5.05
N ALA A 358 14.53 16.64 5.99
CA ALA A 358 14.62 18.01 6.50
C ALA A 358 15.83 18.19 7.43
N THR A 359 16.32 19.43 7.55
CA THR A 359 17.47 19.75 8.42
C THR A 359 17.19 19.52 9.91
N ASP A 360 15.93 19.37 10.30
CA ASP A 360 15.44 19.13 11.66
C ASP A 360 14.75 17.76 11.80
N HIS A 361 15.00 16.78 10.90
CA HIS A 361 14.26 15.52 10.87
C HIS A 361 14.36 14.67 12.14
N ARG A 362 15.39 14.88 12.98
CA ARG A 362 15.55 14.24 14.31
C ARG A 362 15.32 15.20 15.48
N LYS A 363 14.56 16.27 15.28
CA LYS A 363 14.09 17.17 16.33
C LYS A 363 12.66 16.85 16.73
N HIS A 364 12.40 16.83 18.03
CA HIS A 364 11.07 16.58 18.57
C HIS A 364 10.17 17.78 18.30
N GLN A 365 8.94 17.50 17.86
CA GLN A 365 7.98 18.55 17.49
C GLN A 365 6.70 18.45 18.31
N MET A 366 6.18 17.23 18.54
CA MET A 366 4.91 17.04 19.25
C MET A 366 4.80 15.64 19.86
N CYS A 367 4.03 15.52 20.93
CA CYS A 367 3.60 14.25 21.49
C CYS A 367 2.07 14.17 21.45
N TYR A 368 1.53 13.22 20.70
CA TYR A 368 0.09 12.99 20.60
C TYR A 368 -0.38 11.93 21.62
N LYS A 369 -1.50 12.22 22.30
CA LYS A 369 -2.13 11.29 23.26
C LYS A 369 -3.32 10.60 22.61
N HIS A 370 -3.26 9.28 22.51
CA HIS A 370 -4.34 8.48 21.95
C HIS A 370 -5.64 8.57 22.76
N ARG A 371 -6.76 8.51 22.04
CA ARG A 371 -8.11 8.48 22.59
C ARG A 371 -8.94 7.47 21.82
N LYS A 372 -9.73 6.65 22.52
CA LYS A 372 -10.63 5.66 21.90
C LYS A 372 -11.45 6.30 20.77
N GLY A 373 -11.54 5.61 19.64
CA GLY A 373 -12.25 6.03 18.44
C GLY A 373 -11.64 7.20 17.67
N HIS A 374 -10.53 7.79 18.14
CA HIS A 374 -9.84 8.86 17.44
C HIS A 374 -8.75 8.32 16.53
N CYS A 375 -8.68 8.89 15.34
CA CYS A 375 -7.65 8.67 14.36
C CYS A 375 -6.71 9.87 14.32
N VAL A 376 -5.40 9.62 14.39
CA VAL A 376 -4.36 10.58 13.99
C VAL A 376 -3.85 10.18 12.61
N PHE A 377 -3.56 11.14 11.74
CA PHE A 377 -3.08 10.87 10.40
C PHE A 377 -2.01 11.86 9.95
N HIS A 378 -1.02 11.35 9.21
CA HIS A 378 0.20 12.05 8.81
C HIS A 378 0.84 11.37 7.58
N LEU A 379 1.78 12.06 6.93
CA LEU A 379 2.61 11.44 5.88
C LEU A 379 3.43 10.28 6.46
N GLY A 380 3.61 9.19 5.71
CA GLY A 380 4.43 8.05 6.17
C GLY A 380 5.90 8.41 6.38
N ARG A 381 6.40 9.38 5.59
CA ARG A 381 7.75 9.95 5.70
C ARG A 381 7.98 10.81 6.96
N ARG A 382 6.95 11.07 7.76
CA ARG A 382 7.09 11.76 9.04
C ARG A 382 7.78 10.81 10.03
N ARG A 383 8.93 11.23 10.57
CA ARG A 383 9.61 10.43 11.59
C ARG A 383 8.81 10.45 12.88
N HIS A 384 8.51 9.28 13.42
CA HIS A 384 7.71 9.13 14.63
C HIS A 384 8.00 7.81 15.36
N GLY A 385 7.54 7.70 16.60
CA GLY A 385 7.70 6.51 17.44
C GLY A 385 6.65 6.46 18.54
N ALA A 386 6.44 5.29 19.13
CA ALA A 386 5.48 5.11 20.22
C ALA A 386 6.22 4.87 21.54
N ASP A 387 5.98 5.72 22.53
CA ASP A 387 6.44 5.47 23.89
C ASP A 387 5.84 4.16 24.43
N ASP A 388 6.53 3.59 25.41
CA ASP A 388 6.02 2.40 26.10
C ASP A 388 4.70 2.70 26.83
N ILE A 389 3.80 1.72 26.83
CA ILE A 389 2.71 1.68 27.80
C ILE A 389 3.30 1.52 29.21
N THR A 390 2.70 2.16 30.21
CA THR A 390 3.11 2.01 31.61
C THR A 390 2.23 1.01 32.37
N SER A 391 1.04 0.72 31.84
CA SER A 391 0.14 -0.32 32.33
C SER A 391 -0.94 -0.65 31.30
N GLY A 392 -1.57 -1.82 31.46
CA GLY A 392 -2.74 -2.20 30.68
C GLY A 392 -2.42 -2.80 29.31
N GLU A 393 -3.38 -2.66 28.39
CA GLU A 393 -3.31 -3.17 27.02
C GLU A 393 -3.88 -2.11 26.06
N ARG A 394 -3.23 -1.90 24.91
CA ARG A 394 -3.67 -0.95 23.89
C ARG A 394 -3.68 -1.59 22.53
N LEU A 395 -4.79 -1.48 21.82
CA LEU A 395 -4.91 -1.85 20.41
C LEU A 395 -5.15 -0.63 19.54
N ASN A 396 -4.40 -0.54 18.45
CA ASN A 396 -4.64 0.44 17.40
C ASN A 396 -4.80 -0.26 16.05
N LEU A 397 -5.67 0.27 15.21
CA LEU A 397 -5.75 -0.06 13.78
C LEU A 397 -4.88 0.96 13.02
N ILE A 398 -3.91 0.44 12.27
CA ILE A 398 -3.05 1.22 11.39
C ILE A 398 -3.48 0.94 9.95
N LEU A 399 -3.65 2.00 9.17
CA LEU A 399 -3.94 1.95 7.75
C LEU A 399 -2.87 2.75 7.01
N TRP A 400 -1.99 2.03 6.33
CA TRP A 400 -1.05 2.59 5.38
C TRP A 400 -1.74 2.69 4.02
N ASN A 401 -1.81 3.91 3.47
CA ASN A 401 -2.36 4.16 2.16
C ASN A 401 -1.25 4.38 1.15
N HIS A 402 -1.47 3.86 -0.06
CA HIS A 402 -0.54 3.92 -1.17
C HIS A 402 -1.25 4.42 -2.41
N SER A 403 -0.56 5.28 -3.15
CA SER A 403 -0.94 5.77 -4.46
C SER A 403 0.11 5.31 -5.45
N SER A 404 -0.24 4.32 -6.26
CA SER A 404 0.67 3.82 -7.29
C SER A 404 1.04 4.88 -8.32
N THR A 405 0.21 5.92 -8.50
CA THR A 405 0.56 7.10 -9.31
C THR A 405 1.61 7.97 -8.59
N TYR A 406 1.45 8.24 -7.29
CA TYR A 406 2.43 9.02 -6.53
C TYR A 406 3.79 8.33 -6.52
N ARG A 407 3.78 7.01 -6.31
CA ARG A 407 5.00 6.21 -6.15
C ARG A 407 5.87 6.09 -7.39
N THR A 408 5.35 6.43 -8.57
CA THR A 408 6.12 6.51 -9.82
C THR A 408 6.63 7.91 -10.14
N SER A 409 6.41 8.89 -9.25
CA SER A 409 6.87 10.27 -9.44
C SER A 409 8.25 10.51 -8.87
N ASP A 410 8.95 11.51 -9.40
CA ASP A 410 10.26 11.95 -8.90
C ASP A 410 10.19 12.37 -7.43
N GLU A 411 9.07 12.97 -7.01
CA GLU A 411 8.83 13.35 -5.61
C GLU A 411 8.86 12.14 -4.66
N SER A 412 8.38 10.99 -5.14
CA SER A 412 8.42 9.73 -4.39
C SER A 412 9.78 9.03 -4.50
N GLU A 413 10.38 8.96 -5.69
CA GLU A 413 11.60 8.17 -5.90
C GLU A 413 12.87 8.86 -5.39
N ALA A 414 12.93 10.18 -5.49
CA ALA A 414 14.11 10.98 -5.16
C ALA A 414 13.79 12.09 -4.15
N PRO A 415 13.38 11.76 -2.90
CA PRO A 415 13.13 12.78 -1.90
C PRO A 415 14.40 13.58 -1.59
N GLU A 416 14.25 14.89 -1.50
CA GLU A 416 15.33 15.80 -1.10
C GLU A 416 15.82 15.44 0.31
N TYR A 417 17.14 15.38 0.48
CA TYR A 417 17.77 15.05 1.76
C TYR A 417 18.84 16.10 2.07
N ASN A 418 18.63 16.85 3.15
CA ASN A 418 19.50 17.93 3.58
C ASN A 418 20.43 17.47 4.70
N ALA A 419 21.52 18.21 4.89
CA ALA A 419 22.38 18.03 6.05
C ALA A 419 21.64 18.45 7.33
N GLU A 420 21.80 17.67 8.39
CA GLU A 420 21.18 17.99 9.68
C GLU A 420 21.76 19.30 10.26
N SER A 421 20.89 20.13 10.83
CA SER A 421 21.28 21.44 11.39
C SER A 421 22.03 21.36 12.72
N GLY A 422 21.91 20.22 13.42
CA GLY A 422 22.53 20.00 14.74
C GLY A 422 22.22 18.59 15.27
N PRO A 423 22.75 18.25 16.47
CA PRO A 423 22.52 16.94 17.10
C PRO A 423 21.03 16.61 17.27
N PRO A 424 20.62 15.33 17.24
CA PRO A 424 19.23 14.93 17.43
C PRO A 424 18.73 15.19 18.86
N ASP A 425 17.41 15.23 19.05
CA ASP A 425 16.82 15.11 20.38
C ASP A 425 16.74 13.63 20.75
N ALA A 426 17.05 13.28 22.01
CA ALA A 426 17.15 11.87 22.43
C ALA A 426 15.87 11.05 22.18
N VAL A 427 14.69 11.66 22.24
CA VAL A 427 13.43 10.96 21.91
C VAL A 427 13.34 10.56 20.44
N CYS A 428 13.99 11.31 19.54
CA CYS A 428 13.94 11.12 18.09
C CYS A 428 15.00 10.15 17.55
N VAL A 429 15.88 9.60 18.40
CA VAL A 429 16.86 8.60 17.93
C VAL A 429 16.31 7.18 17.91
N SER A 430 16.74 6.41 16.92
CA SER A 430 16.35 5.01 16.66
C SER A 430 17.54 4.08 16.80
N TYR A 431 17.39 2.99 17.57
CA TYR A 431 18.45 2.00 17.71
C TYR A 431 18.60 1.13 16.46
N THR A 432 17.61 1.10 15.56
CA THR A 432 17.70 0.38 14.27
C THR A 432 18.23 1.23 13.13
N HIS A 433 17.99 2.55 13.16
CA HIS A 433 18.23 3.41 12.01
C HIS A 433 19.38 4.40 12.21
N ASP A 434 19.71 4.79 13.44
CA ASP A 434 20.68 5.86 13.67
C ASP A 434 22.06 5.34 14.07
N ARG A 435 23.08 5.94 13.46
CA ARG A 435 24.50 5.63 13.62
C ARG A 435 25.10 6.19 14.91
N ASP A 436 24.44 7.14 15.54
CA ASP A 436 24.85 7.82 16.77
C ASP A 436 23.90 7.51 17.95
N PHE A 437 23.04 6.50 17.83
CA PHE A 437 22.04 6.18 18.87
C PHE A 437 22.66 6.05 20.27
N GLY A 438 23.77 5.31 20.38
CA GLY A 438 24.49 5.05 21.62
C GLY A 438 25.06 6.29 22.31
N ASN A 439 25.15 7.42 21.60
CA ASN A 439 25.60 8.69 22.17
C ASN A 439 24.48 9.40 22.95
N PHE A 440 23.22 9.05 22.69
CA PHE A 440 22.05 9.70 23.28
C PHE A 440 21.24 8.77 24.18
N LYS A 441 21.24 7.46 23.90
CA LYS A 441 20.44 6.46 24.62
C LYS A 441 21.22 5.15 24.78
N GLU A 442 20.90 4.44 25.86
CA GLU A 442 21.33 3.05 26.01
C GLU A 442 20.55 2.12 25.08
N TYR A 443 21.23 1.14 24.50
CA TYR A 443 20.58 0.11 23.70
C TYR A 443 19.64 -0.72 24.58
N PRO A 444 18.36 -0.91 24.15
CA PRO A 444 17.48 -1.81 24.88
C PRO A 444 18.08 -3.22 24.95
N LYS A 445 17.84 -3.90 26.07
CA LYS A 445 18.37 -5.25 26.31
C LYS A 445 18.04 -6.20 25.16
N GLY A 446 19.04 -6.82 24.57
CA GLY A 446 18.90 -7.74 23.43
C GLY A 446 18.87 -7.06 22.05
N LYS A 447 18.96 -5.73 22.00
CA LYS A 447 19.03 -4.93 20.77
C LYS A 447 20.43 -4.39 20.47
N GLU A 448 21.44 -4.80 21.24
CA GLU A 448 22.83 -4.34 21.10
C GLU A 448 23.45 -4.72 19.75
N HIS A 449 22.94 -5.77 19.11
CA HIS A 449 23.36 -6.21 17.78
C HIS A 449 23.05 -5.22 16.65
N PHE A 450 22.22 -4.19 16.88
CA PHE A 450 21.99 -3.12 15.92
C PHE A 450 23.08 -2.05 15.92
N ARG A 451 23.95 -2.03 16.92
CA ARG A 451 25.06 -1.06 17.00
C ARG A 451 25.91 -1.10 15.73
N GLY A 452 26.18 0.08 15.17
CA GLY A 452 26.92 0.24 13.92
C GLY A 452 26.18 -0.14 12.64
N ARG A 453 24.90 -0.53 12.69
CA ARG A 453 24.09 -0.89 11.51
C ARG A 453 23.14 0.21 11.02
N GLY A 454 23.11 1.34 11.73
CA GLY A 454 22.32 2.50 11.35
C GLY A 454 22.78 3.10 10.02
N TRP A 455 21.86 3.80 9.35
CA TRP A 455 22.11 4.50 8.09
C TRP A 455 21.96 6.02 8.22
N CYS A 456 21.31 6.50 9.29
CA CYS A 456 21.01 7.90 9.55
C CYS A 456 21.97 8.47 10.61
N PRO A 457 22.47 9.71 10.48
CA PRO A 457 22.44 10.54 9.28
C PRO A 457 23.24 9.91 8.14
N ARG A 458 22.80 10.20 6.90
CA ARG A 458 23.48 9.73 5.68
C ARG A 458 24.87 10.32 5.62
N LYS A 459 25.84 9.54 5.11
CA LYS A 459 27.22 10.03 4.89
C LYS A 459 27.21 11.33 4.06
N ARG A 460 27.95 12.34 4.51
CA ARG A 460 28.04 13.72 3.97
C ARG A 460 26.82 14.62 4.22
N LEU A 461 25.81 14.13 4.94
CA LEU A 461 24.62 14.90 5.36
C LEU A 461 24.48 14.91 6.89
N GLU A 462 25.57 14.62 7.59
CA GLU A 462 25.60 14.68 9.06
C GLU A 462 25.63 16.13 9.58
N TYR A 463 25.21 16.31 10.84
CA TYR A 463 25.34 17.59 11.52
C TYR A 463 26.81 17.90 11.85
N PRO A 464 27.18 19.18 12.02
CA PRO A 464 28.53 19.56 12.44
C PRO A 464 28.92 18.90 13.77
N GLY A 465 30.05 18.18 13.77
CA GLY A 465 30.54 17.47 14.96
C GLY A 465 29.88 16.10 15.21
N PHE A 466 29.21 15.54 14.20
CA PHE A 466 28.71 14.16 14.27
C PHE A 466 29.83 13.16 14.51
N GLU A 467 29.60 12.27 15.47
CA GLU A 467 30.41 11.09 15.75
C GLU A 467 29.50 9.87 15.81
N PRO A 468 29.79 8.77 15.08
CA PRO A 468 29.00 7.55 15.21
C PRO A 468 29.26 6.88 16.56
N ASP A 469 28.31 6.10 17.06
CA ASP A 469 28.41 5.35 18.32
C ASP A 469 29.28 4.08 18.20
N CYS A 470 29.70 3.78 16.98
CA CYS A 470 30.59 2.70 16.59
C CYS A 470 31.34 3.11 15.31
N GLU A 471 32.64 2.86 15.26
CA GLU A 471 33.41 2.99 14.01
C GLU A 471 32.93 1.89 13.04
N SER A 472 32.51 2.27 11.83
CA SER A 472 32.20 1.29 10.79
C SER A 472 33.52 0.76 10.22
N GLU A 473 33.72 -0.55 10.21
CA GLU A 473 34.73 -1.17 9.34
C GLU A 473 34.41 -0.76 7.89
N GLU A 474 35.38 -0.21 7.18
CA GLU A 474 35.23 0.28 5.82
C GLU A 474 34.80 -0.86 4.88
N GLU A 475 33.54 -0.88 4.42
CA GLU A 475 33.20 -1.55 3.17
C GLU A 475 33.64 -0.65 2.00
N ASP A 476 34.94 -0.74 1.71
CA ASP A 476 35.49 -0.34 0.42
C ASP A 476 34.95 -1.27 -0.68
N GLY A 477 34.17 -0.69 -1.59
CA GLY A 477 33.86 -1.27 -2.90
C GLY A 477 32.45 -1.82 -3.02
N HIS A 478 31.61 -1.10 -3.76
CA HIS A 478 31.01 -1.54 -5.04
C HIS A 478 30.29 -0.32 -5.63
N THR A 479 31.01 0.38 -6.51
CA THR A 479 30.46 1.34 -7.49
C THR A 479 29.61 0.66 -8.54
#